data_AF-A0A6G9W357-F1
#
_entry.id   AF-A0A6G9W357-F1
#
_cell.length_a   1.000
_cell.length_b   1.000
_cell.length_c   1.000
_cell.angle_alpha   90.00
_cell.angle_beta   90.00
_cell.angle_gamma   90.00
#
_symmetry.space_group_name_H-M   'P 1'
#
loop_
_entity.id
_entity.type
_entity.pdbx_description
1 polymer ?
#
loop_
_entity_poly.entity_id
_entity_poly.type
_entity_poly.pdbx_seq_one_letter_code
_entity_poly.pdbx_strand_id
1 'polypeptide(L)'
;MPRRYYKRARTARKKYSIQQKAVSFEATASATTQVEIVPATTVEGMRKVKHITVSCASSDEYSIYWAIVYVPQGTTPGVLNIATSGADTSLYEPNQFVMNCGVCDPSAGPIRFYSPIARNLNDGDRIILLISHRASVSPRIDALVRYAITY
;
A
#
# COMPACT_ATOMS: atom_id res chain seq x y z
N MET A 1 -29.49 -4.71 51.18
CA MET A 1 -28.32 -4.17 50.44
C MET A 1 -28.78 -3.71 49.06
N PRO A 2 -28.53 -2.46 48.63
CA PRO A 2 -28.98 -1.98 47.33
C PRO A 2 -28.15 -2.61 46.20
N ARG A 3 -28.81 -3.24 45.24
CA ARG A 3 -28.17 -3.89 44.08
C ARG A 3 -27.67 -2.81 43.12
N ARG A 4 -26.35 -2.65 43.00
CA ARG A 4 -25.73 -1.69 42.05
C ARG A 4 -26.13 -2.08 40.62
N TYR A 5 -26.89 -1.21 39.96
CA TYR A 5 -27.24 -1.35 38.55
C TYR A 5 -26.02 -1.02 37.69
N TYR A 6 -25.33 -2.03 37.16
CA TYR A 6 -24.24 -1.82 36.21
C TYR A 6 -24.84 -1.44 34.84
N LYS A 7 -24.57 -0.22 34.38
CA LYS A 7 -24.89 0.18 32.99
C LYS A 7 -24.09 -0.71 32.04
N ARG A 8 -24.79 -1.51 31.22
CA ARG A 8 -24.16 -2.26 30.12
C ARG A 8 -23.46 -1.25 29.20
N ALA A 9 -22.17 -1.46 28.96
CA ALA A 9 -21.42 -0.65 28.00
C ALA A 9 -22.11 -0.76 26.65
N ARG A 10 -22.63 0.34 26.12
CA ARG A 10 -23.12 0.39 24.74
C ARG A 10 -21.93 0.06 23.85
N THR A 11 -22.05 -0.96 23.01
CA THR A 11 -21.00 -1.35 22.06
C THR A 11 -20.60 -0.12 21.26
N ALA A 12 -19.37 0.38 21.46
CA ALA A 12 -18.91 1.58 20.81
C ALA A 12 -18.91 1.35 19.29
N ARG A 13 -19.57 2.24 18.54
CA ARG A 13 -19.56 2.20 17.08
C ARG A 13 -18.10 2.24 16.62
N LYS A 14 -17.67 1.22 15.88
CA LYS A 14 -16.31 1.18 15.33
C LYS A 14 -16.17 2.33 14.33
N LYS A 15 -15.29 3.29 14.66
CA LYS A 15 -14.98 4.44 13.79
C LYS A 15 -14.33 4.02 12.47
N TYR A 16 -13.56 2.94 12.48
CA TYR A 16 -12.85 2.41 11.31
C TYR A 16 -13.45 1.07 10.91
N SER A 17 -13.62 0.87 9.59
CA SER A 17 -13.81 -0.43 8.98
C SER A 17 -12.47 -0.98 8.50
N ILE A 18 -12.30 -2.30 8.53
CA ILE A 18 -11.15 -2.98 7.95
C ILE A 18 -11.54 -3.38 6.53
N GLN A 19 -10.69 -3.05 5.57
CA GLN A 19 -10.81 -3.48 4.18
C GLN A 19 -9.66 -4.43 3.83
N GLN A 20 -9.95 -5.37 2.94
CA GLN A 20 -8.99 -6.34 2.44
C GLN A 20 -9.19 -6.57 0.94
N LYS A 21 -8.10 -6.73 0.20
CA LYS A 21 -8.10 -6.95 -1.24
C LYS A 21 -7.00 -7.95 -1.59
N ALA A 22 -7.36 -9.03 -2.28
CA ALA A 22 -6.40 -9.91 -2.93
C ALA A 22 -6.15 -9.41 -4.35
N VAL A 23 -4.89 -9.35 -4.77
CA VAL A 23 -4.49 -8.87 -6.09
C VAL A 23 -3.42 -9.80 -6.64
N SER A 24 -3.55 -10.17 -7.91
CA SER A 24 -2.55 -10.93 -8.66
C SER A 24 -2.21 -10.15 -9.91
N PHE A 25 -0.93 -9.96 -10.19
CA PHE A 25 -0.47 -9.19 -11.35
C PHE A 25 0.91 -9.66 -11.80
N GLU A 26 1.25 -9.39 -13.05
CA GLU A 26 2.59 -9.60 -13.58
C GLU A 26 3.39 -8.31 -13.38
N ALA A 27 4.58 -8.42 -12.78
CA ALA A 27 5.49 -7.29 -12.70
C ALA A 27 6.25 -7.16 -14.03
N THR A 28 6.12 -6.02 -14.70
CA THR A 28 6.75 -5.77 -15.98
C THR A 28 8.28 -5.76 -15.86
N ALA A 29 8.96 -6.58 -16.67
CA ALA A 29 10.41 -6.71 -16.66
C ALA A 29 11.11 -5.36 -16.80
N SER A 30 12.04 -5.06 -15.88
CA SER A 30 12.81 -3.80 -15.82
C SER A 30 11.96 -2.52 -15.81
N ALA A 31 10.69 -2.58 -15.43
CA ALA A 31 9.79 -1.44 -15.39
C ALA A 31 8.99 -1.38 -14.08
N THR A 32 8.41 -0.20 -13.80
CA THR A 32 7.54 -0.04 -12.64
C THR A 32 6.12 -0.45 -12.98
N THR A 33 5.63 -1.45 -12.25
CA THR A 33 4.24 -1.90 -12.28
C THR A 33 3.45 -1.16 -11.21
N GLN A 34 2.23 -0.73 -11.56
CA GLN A 34 1.38 0.06 -10.70
C GLN A 34 0.13 -0.72 -10.35
N VAL A 35 -0.15 -0.85 -9.05
CA VAL A 35 -1.30 -1.60 -8.54
C VAL A 35 -2.09 -0.74 -7.59
N GLU A 36 -3.34 -0.45 -7.94
CA GLU A 36 -4.22 0.34 -7.09
C GLU A 36 -4.68 -0.49 -5.89
N ILE A 37 -4.25 -0.09 -4.68
CA ILE A 37 -4.54 -0.80 -3.43
C ILE A 37 -5.70 -0.20 -2.66
N VAL A 38 -5.85 1.13 -2.69
CA VAL A 38 -7.03 1.84 -2.20
C VAL A 38 -7.62 2.62 -3.36
N PRO A 39 -8.85 2.26 -3.81
CA PRO A 39 -9.43 2.89 -4.98
C PRO A 39 -9.80 4.35 -4.73
N ALA A 40 -9.72 5.14 -5.79
CA ALA A 40 -10.39 6.42 -5.87
C ALA A 40 -11.90 6.26 -5.65
N THR A 41 -12.53 7.28 -5.08
CA THR A 41 -13.99 7.38 -4.96
C THR A 41 -14.45 8.66 -5.65
N THR A 42 -15.73 8.71 -6.02
CA THR A 42 -16.45 9.92 -6.48
C THR A 42 -17.41 10.44 -5.39
N VAL A 43 -17.26 9.95 -4.16
CA VAL A 43 -18.14 10.26 -3.03
C VAL A 43 -17.53 11.41 -2.27
N GLU A 44 -18.29 12.50 -2.16
CA GLU A 44 -17.91 13.65 -1.37
C GLU A 44 -17.71 13.27 0.10
N GLY A 45 -16.63 13.78 0.70
CA GLY A 45 -16.25 13.49 2.07
C GLY A 45 -14.80 13.05 2.19
N MET A 46 -14.22 13.26 3.37
CA MET A 46 -12.83 12.93 3.63
C MET A 46 -12.73 11.52 4.21
N ARG A 47 -12.15 10.60 3.45
CA ARG A 47 -11.79 9.27 3.96
C ARG A 47 -10.48 9.34 4.70
N LYS A 48 -10.33 8.59 5.79
CA LYS A 48 -9.05 8.46 6.49
C LYS A 48 -8.56 7.02 6.41
N VAL A 49 -7.42 6.82 5.76
CA VAL A 49 -6.77 5.50 5.63
C VAL A 49 -5.54 5.43 6.53
N LYS A 50 -5.33 4.28 7.17
CA LYS A 50 -4.16 4.00 8.01
C LYS A 50 -3.88 2.50 8.13
N HIS A 51 -2.70 2.18 8.65
CA HIS A 51 -2.24 0.82 8.92
C HIS A 51 -2.33 -0.08 7.68
N ILE A 52 -1.76 0.40 6.57
CA ILE A 52 -1.71 -0.37 5.34
C ILE A 52 -0.70 -1.49 5.55
N THR A 53 -1.14 -2.72 5.36
CA THR A 53 -0.32 -3.92 5.35
C THR A 53 -0.46 -4.59 4.01
N VAL A 54 0.66 -4.98 3.42
CA VAL A 54 0.70 -5.76 2.18
C VAL A 54 1.51 -7.01 2.47
N SER A 55 0.89 -8.18 2.32
CA SER A 55 1.63 -9.44 2.27
C SER A 55 1.77 -9.82 0.82
N CYS A 56 2.95 -10.21 0.36
CA CYS A 56 3.10 -10.67 -1.01
C CYS A 56 3.93 -11.95 -1.11
N ALA A 57 3.76 -12.61 -2.25
CA ALA A 57 4.54 -13.74 -2.71
C ALA A 57 4.87 -13.53 -4.19
N SER A 58 6.04 -13.97 -4.61
CA SER A 58 6.51 -13.89 -5.99
C SER A 58 6.86 -15.31 -6.46
N SER A 59 6.62 -15.59 -7.74
CA SER A 59 7.05 -16.84 -8.37
C SER A 59 8.57 -16.94 -8.56
N ASP A 60 9.26 -15.79 -8.61
CA ASP A 60 10.71 -15.71 -8.81
C ASP A 60 11.46 -15.17 -7.58
N GLU A 61 12.77 -15.43 -7.54
CA GLU A 61 13.69 -15.12 -6.45
C GLU A 61 14.39 -13.75 -6.57
N TYR A 62 14.04 -12.94 -7.57
CA TYR A 62 14.66 -11.62 -7.75
C TYR A 62 14.22 -10.64 -6.67
N SER A 63 15.15 -9.78 -6.23
CA SER A 63 14.81 -8.70 -5.31
C SER A 63 13.79 -7.73 -5.93
N ILE A 64 12.78 -7.40 -5.14
CA ILE A 64 11.66 -6.56 -5.53
C ILE A 64 11.76 -5.24 -4.76
N TYR A 65 11.82 -4.14 -5.50
CA TYR A 65 11.70 -2.78 -4.97
C TYR A 65 10.23 -2.40 -4.95
N TRP A 66 9.77 -1.84 -3.84
CA TRP A 66 8.38 -1.45 -3.69
C TRP A 66 8.23 -0.10 -3.01
N ALA A 67 7.13 0.59 -3.33
CA ALA A 67 6.69 1.78 -2.61
C ALA A 67 5.17 1.85 -2.55
N ILE A 68 4.64 2.31 -1.41
CA ILE A 68 3.24 2.67 -1.25
C ILE A 68 3.16 4.18 -1.41
N VAL A 69 2.42 4.64 -2.41
CA VAL A 69 2.37 6.04 -2.81
C VAL A 69 0.94 6.57 -2.77
N TYR A 70 0.78 7.74 -2.16
CA TYR A 70 -0.44 8.53 -2.23
C TYR A 70 -0.48 9.32 -3.55
N VAL A 71 -1.59 9.22 -4.27
CA VAL A 71 -1.75 9.88 -5.56
C VAL A 71 -2.95 10.83 -5.50
N PRO A 72 -2.71 12.15 -5.51
CA PRO A 72 -3.77 13.15 -5.59
C PRO A 72 -4.63 12.99 -6.85
N GLN A 73 -5.89 13.40 -6.77
CA GLN A 73 -6.76 13.54 -7.94
C GLN A 73 -6.09 14.38 -9.05
N GLY A 74 -6.24 13.95 -10.30
CA GLY A 74 -5.67 14.64 -11.46
C GLY A 74 -4.18 14.43 -11.68
N THR A 75 -3.50 13.67 -10.81
CA THR A 75 -2.08 13.32 -10.97
C THR A 75 -1.88 11.87 -11.36
N THR A 76 -0.75 11.61 -12.02
CA THR A 76 -0.28 10.26 -12.35
C THR A 76 0.84 9.85 -11.40
N PRO A 77 0.83 8.61 -10.89
CA PRO A 77 2.00 8.08 -10.18
C PRO A 77 3.23 8.06 -11.09
N GLY A 78 4.37 8.46 -10.53
CA GLY A 78 5.67 8.33 -11.17
C GLY A 78 6.16 6.89 -11.21
N VAL A 79 7.43 6.72 -11.57
CA VAL A 79 8.13 5.43 -11.61
C VAL A 79 9.13 5.33 -10.47
N LEU A 80 9.54 4.10 -10.13
CA LEU A 80 10.61 3.88 -9.16
C LEU A 80 11.97 4.05 -9.84
N ASN A 81 12.78 4.97 -9.31
CA ASN A 81 14.15 5.19 -9.75
C ASN A 81 15.06 4.19 -9.03
N ILE A 82 15.48 3.14 -9.74
CA ILE A 82 16.42 2.15 -9.20
C ILE A 82 17.82 2.50 -9.73
N ALA A 83 18.70 2.98 -8.86
CA ALA A 83 20.07 3.36 -9.21
C ALA A 83 20.84 2.22 -9.91
N THR A 84 21.43 2.49 -11.07
CA THR A 84 22.33 1.55 -11.77
C THR A 84 23.79 1.94 -11.50
N SER A 85 24.43 1.22 -10.58
CA SER A 85 25.86 1.33 -10.21
C SER A 85 26.33 2.68 -9.63
N GLY A 86 26.66 2.70 -8.34
CA GLY A 86 27.55 3.70 -7.71
C GLY A 86 26.99 5.12 -7.50
N ALA A 87 25.78 5.42 -7.96
CA ALA A 87 25.13 6.72 -7.74
C ALA A 87 23.89 6.58 -6.85
N ASP A 88 23.81 7.39 -5.80
CA ASP A 88 22.62 7.49 -4.96
C ASP A 88 21.52 8.27 -5.71
N THR A 89 20.30 7.75 -5.71
CA THR A 89 19.15 8.41 -6.31
C THR A 89 17.95 8.31 -5.38
N SER A 90 17.07 9.31 -5.43
CA SER A 90 15.79 9.26 -4.73
C SER A 90 14.88 8.25 -5.39
N LEU A 91 14.36 7.30 -4.61
CA LEU A 91 13.55 6.18 -5.11
C LEU A 91 12.31 6.65 -5.87
N TYR A 92 11.68 7.74 -5.44
CA TYR A 92 10.45 8.25 -6.04
C TYR A 92 10.33 9.76 -5.84
N GLU A 93 9.91 10.47 -6.88
CA GLU A 93 9.69 11.92 -6.84
C GLU A 93 8.27 12.29 -7.33
N PRO A 94 7.54 13.18 -6.63
CA PRO A 94 7.92 13.83 -5.37
C PRO A 94 7.90 12.90 -4.14
N ASN A 95 8.95 12.94 -3.33
CA ASN A 95 9.07 12.07 -2.14
C ASN A 95 7.94 12.26 -1.10
N GLN A 96 7.32 13.44 -1.04
CA GLN A 96 6.21 13.73 -0.11
C GLN A 96 4.99 12.80 -0.25
N PHE A 97 4.86 12.14 -1.40
CA PHE A 97 3.78 11.21 -1.70
C PHE A 97 4.09 9.77 -1.26
N VAL A 98 5.34 9.45 -0.93
CA VAL A 98 5.72 8.14 -0.44
C VAL A 98 5.21 7.95 1.00
N MET A 99 4.47 6.87 1.22
CA MET A 99 3.97 6.48 2.55
C MET A 99 4.84 5.42 3.20
N ASN A 100 5.45 4.55 2.41
CA ASN A 100 6.53 3.65 2.80
C ASN A 100 7.20 3.08 1.54
N CYS A 101 8.41 2.59 1.65
CA CYS A 101 9.13 1.93 0.59
C CYS A 101 10.17 0.95 1.14
N GLY A 102 10.68 0.07 0.28
CA GLY A 102 11.76 -0.82 0.64
C GLY A 102 12.13 -1.79 -0.48
N VAL A 103 12.97 -2.75 -0.12
CA VAL A 103 13.35 -3.88 -0.96
C VAL A 103 13.00 -5.15 -0.21
N CYS A 104 12.50 -6.15 -0.92
CA CYS A 104 12.36 -7.49 -0.38
C CYS A 104 13.02 -8.53 -1.28
N ASP A 105 13.47 -9.60 -0.66
CA ASP A 105 13.96 -10.79 -1.32
C ASP A 105 12.91 -11.89 -1.14
N PRO A 106 12.25 -12.35 -2.23
CA PRO A 106 11.26 -13.40 -2.16
C PRO A 106 11.78 -14.74 -1.63
N SER A 107 13.09 -15.00 -1.73
CA SER A 107 13.69 -16.24 -1.24
C SER A 107 13.86 -16.28 0.29
N ALA A 108 13.81 -15.12 0.97
CA ALA A 108 14.12 -14.99 2.39
C ALA A 108 12.95 -15.30 3.35
N GLY A 109 11.78 -15.70 2.82
CA GLY A 109 10.60 -16.07 3.61
C GLY A 109 9.41 -15.12 3.45
N PRO A 110 8.43 -15.15 4.37
CA PRO A 110 7.17 -14.42 4.21
C PRO A 110 7.36 -12.91 4.09
N ILE A 111 6.97 -12.33 2.94
CA ILE A 111 7.13 -10.90 2.68
C ILE A 111 5.92 -10.13 3.21
N ARG A 112 6.18 -9.18 4.13
CA ARG A 112 5.16 -8.27 4.66
C ARG A 112 5.67 -6.84 4.73
N PHE A 113 4.92 -5.93 4.13
CA PHE A 113 5.13 -4.49 4.18
C PHE A 113 4.10 -3.85 5.09
N TYR A 114 4.52 -2.87 5.88
CA TYR A 114 3.63 -2.13 6.77
C TYR A 114 3.90 -0.63 6.66
N SER A 115 2.89 0.16 6.32
CA SER A 115 2.96 1.62 6.42
C SER A 115 2.23 2.11 7.68
N PRO A 116 2.93 2.75 8.63
CA PRO A 116 2.30 3.35 9.81
C PRO A 116 1.60 4.68 9.51
N ILE A 117 1.88 5.28 8.35
CA ILE A 117 1.42 6.62 8.00
C ILE A 117 -0.07 6.59 7.68
N ALA A 118 -0.80 7.56 8.25
CA ALA A 118 -2.19 7.81 7.90
C ALA A 118 -2.29 8.90 6.83
N ARG A 119 -3.25 8.76 5.91
CA ARG A 119 -3.57 9.79 4.92
C ARG A 119 -5.06 10.08 4.91
N ASN A 120 -5.36 11.36 4.71
CA ASN A 120 -6.70 11.79 4.33
C ASN A 120 -6.79 11.64 2.80
N LEU A 121 -7.83 10.98 2.33
CA LEU A 121 -8.15 10.84 0.91
C LEU A 121 -9.42 11.64 0.66
N ASN A 122 -9.33 12.63 -0.21
CA ASN A 122 -10.49 13.35 -0.73
C ASN A 122 -11.06 12.58 -1.92
N ASP A 123 -12.00 13.23 -2.61
CA ASP A 123 -12.55 12.70 -3.85
C ASP A 123 -11.46 12.53 -4.92
N GLY A 124 -11.48 11.42 -5.64
CA GLY A 124 -10.48 11.10 -6.67
C GLY A 124 -9.06 10.72 -6.17
N ASP A 125 -8.76 10.91 -4.87
CA ASP A 125 -7.48 10.51 -4.29
C ASP A 125 -7.41 8.97 -4.13
N ARG A 126 -6.23 8.40 -4.46
CA ARG A 126 -5.99 6.96 -4.41
C ARG A 126 -4.64 6.62 -3.80
N ILE A 127 -4.48 5.35 -3.42
CA ILE A 127 -3.19 4.82 -2.94
C ILE A 127 -2.79 3.66 -3.84
N ILE A 128 -1.56 3.73 -4.34
CA ILE A 128 -0.99 2.78 -5.30
C ILE A 128 0.22 2.10 -4.68
N LEU A 129 0.34 0.80 -4.90
CA LEU A 129 1.55 0.04 -4.70
C LEU A 129 2.34 0.05 -6.01
N LEU A 130 3.54 0.61 -5.97
CA LEU A 130 4.52 0.55 -7.05
C LEU A 130 5.45 -0.61 -6.78
N ILE A 131 5.70 -1.40 -7.81
CA ILE A 131 6.66 -2.50 -7.77
C ILE A 131 7.60 -2.38 -8.96
N SER A 132 8.89 -2.59 -8.74
CA SER A 132 9.89 -2.71 -9.79
C SER A 132 10.93 -3.76 -9.42
N HIS A 133 11.51 -4.40 -10.41
CA HIS A 133 12.51 -5.45 -10.23
C HIS A 133 13.50 -5.41 -11.41
N ARG A 134 14.65 -6.05 -11.25
CA ARG A 134 15.72 -6.09 -12.27
C ARG A 134 15.73 -7.36 -13.12
N ALA A 135 14.75 -8.22 -12.96
CA ALA A 135 14.67 -9.45 -13.73
C ALA A 135 14.34 -9.14 -15.20
N SER A 136 14.89 -9.96 -16.10
CA SER A 136 14.56 -9.92 -17.54
C SER A 136 13.23 -10.59 -17.87
N VAL A 137 12.66 -11.34 -16.93
CA VAL A 137 11.35 -12.01 -17.04
C VAL A 137 10.36 -11.31 -16.13
N SER A 138 9.09 -11.26 -16.52
CA SER A 138 8.01 -10.70 -15.70
C SER A 138 7.50 -11.73 -14.67
N PRO A 139 7.84 -11.60 -13.37
CA PRO A 139 7.34 -12.51 -12.36
C PRO A 139 5.87 -12.25 -12.07
N ARG A 140 5.15 -13.31 -11.71
CA ARG A 140 3.80 -13.17 -11.17
C ARG A 140 3.90 -12.88 -9.67
N ILE A 141 3.20 -11.84 -9.23
CA ILE A 141 3.12 -11.43 -7.83
C ILE A 141 1.69 -11.56 -7.35
N ASP A 142 1.53 -12.31 -6.26
CA ASP A 142 0.28 -12.40 -5.51
C ASP A 142 0.41 -11.58 -4.24
N ALA A 143 -0.55 -10.68 -4.00
CA ALA A 143 -0.55 -9.77 -2.87
C ALA A 143 -1.90 -9.75 -2.15
N LEU A 144 -1.85 -9.72 -0.82
CA LEU A 144 -2.97 -9.43 0.05
C LEU A 144 -2.75 -8.07 0.70
N VAL A 145 -3.61 -7.12 0.38
CA VAL A 145 -3.64 -5.80 1.01
C VAL A 145 -4.69 -5.79 2.09
N ARG A 146 -4.36 -5.24 3.26
CA ARG A 146 -5.30 -4.93 4.33
C ARG A 146 -5.04 -3.53 4.87
N TYR A 147 -6.09 -2.77 5.11
CA TYR A 147 -6.01 -1.42 5.66
C TYR A 147 -7.24 -1.07 6.49
N ALA A 148 -7.12 -0.05 7.35
CA ALA A 148 -8.25 0.52 8.06
C ALA A 148 -8.70 1.82 7.40
N ILE A 149 -10.00 2.00 7.21
CA ILE A 149 -10.60 3.17 6.56
C ILE A 149 -11.77 3.74 7.37
N THR A 150 -11.95 5.06 7.32
CA THR A 150 -13.20 5.75 7.71
C THR A 150 -13.72 6.53 6.52
N TYR A 151 -15.02 6.79 6.53
CA TYR A 151 -15.72 7.66 5.58
C TYR A 151 -16.31 8.84 6.35
#